data_AF-A0A6A6QZK7-F1
#
_entry.id   AF-A0A6A6QZK7-F1
#
_cell.length_a   1.000
_cell.length_b   1.000
_cell.length_c   1.000
_cell.angle_alpha   90.00
_cell.angle_beta   90.00
_cell.angle_gamma   90.00
#
_symmetry.space_group_name_H-M   'P 1'
#
loop_
_entity.id
_entity.type
_entity.pdbx_description
1 polymer ?
#
loop_
_entity_poly.entity_id
_entity_poly.type
_entity_poly.pdbx_seq_one_letter_code
_entity_poly.pdbx_strand_id
1 'polypeptide(L)'
;MSVLDLLPHCVSGVYFIYHSDFEQWSFGKLSALREAALALEAGYKYYYMGYYIHDCVKMRYKGHYKPQHVLDPETYEWVPLDGEFTSLLDQKPYVSLALEKRLKENGTTEPGAETLDGDADCFPLPLPADAAAAVTAGTSLFDLKVPGLMTEEEIAETVDLGKISLRGQGRKPIKNLPEETTVGREDSAAELYKSIAASSKTSVHRLKITKGSDGSAIPNSSSVTVQDTGLRNKSTIDVKDLGPQISWRTVFVVEYLGPLIIHPIFYLLLTRPPSELQTISLLMIMLHFLKREYETLFVHRFSLATMPALNIFKNSAHYWLLGGVNIAFWTYLPSAPTAKATSPIFKYAGIAMFVVGELGNFSNHLTLRDLRRPGSTERGIPKGLGFSLVTCPNYMFEALAWLGILSVNWSLSTAIFAVAAVGQMAVWARKKEMRYRKEFGAEYKRKRFFILPGIY
;
A
#
# COMPACT_ATOMS: atom_id res chain seq x y z
N MET A 1 4.49 -42.91 10.37
CA MET A 1 5.06 -42.02 9.33
C MET A 1 6.09 -41.13 10.00
N SER A 2 7.33 -41.11 9.52
CA SER A 2 8.37 -40.19 10.02
C SER A 2 8.62 -39.08 9.01
N VAL A 3 8.89 -37.86 9.49
CA VAL A 3 9.28 -36.68 8.72
C VAL A 3 10.68 -36.30 9.16
N LEU A 4 11.62 -36.32 8.22
CA LEU A 4 13.04 -36.12 8.45
C LEU A 4 13.59 -35.02 7.54
N ASP A 5 14.51 -34.21 8.06
CA ASP A 5 15.33 -33.32 7.27
C ASP A 5 16.73 -33.92 7.10
N LEU A 6 17.19 -34.02 5.85
CA LEU A 6 18.52 -34.49 5.51
C LEU A 6 19.41 -33.29 5.19
N LEU A 7 20.38 -33.03 6.06
CA LEU A 7 21.31 -31.91 5.97
C LEU A 7 22.72 -32.43 5.63
N PRO A 8 23.64 -31.60 5.12
CA PRO A 8 24.94 -32.06 4.61
C PRO A 8 25.75 -32.96 5.55
N HIS A 9 25.55 -32.85 6.87
CA HIS A 9 26.27 -33.63 7.88
C HIS A 9 25.37 -34.32 8.90
N CYS A 10 24.05 -34.17 8.81
CA CYS A 10 23.16 -34.77 9.80
C CYS A 10 21.79 -35.19 9.27
N VAL A 11 21.22 -36.19 9.92
CA VAL A 11 19.80 -36.54 9.83
C VAL A 11 19.08 -35.88 10.99
N SER A 12 18.04 -35.09 10.73
CA SER A 12 17.25 -34.42 11.77
C SER A 12 15.84 -35.02 11.82
N GLY A 13 15.50 -35.63 12.96
CA GLY A 13 14.16 -36.16 13.20
C GLY A 13 13.20 -35.04 13.58
N VAL A 14 12.14 -34.82 12.79
CA VAL A 14 11.20 -33.72 13.00
C VAL A 14 9.91 -34.24 13.66
N TYR A 15 9.17 -35.11 12.96
CA TYR A 15 7.90 -35.65 13.46
C TYR A 15 7.79 -37.15 13.22
N PHE A 16 7.33 -37.88 14.23
CA PHE A 16 6.92 -39.26 14.09
C PHE A 16 5.44 -39.41 14.46
N ILE A 17 4.62 -39.81 13.50
CA ILE A 17 3.16 -39.83 13.60
C ILE A 17 2.67 -41.26 13.45
N TYR A 18 1.86 -41.72 14.40
CA TYR A 18 1.18 -43.00 14.38
C TYR A 18 -0.17 -42.89 15.12
N HIS A 19 -1.09 -43.82 14.86
CA HIS A 19 -2.41 -43.84 15.48
C HIS A 19 -2.31 -44.20 16.98
N SER A 20 -3.11 -43.56 17.84
CA SER A 20 -3.03 -43.71 19.31
C SER A 20 -3.17 -45.15 19.81
N ASP A 21 -3.91 -45.99 19.09
CA ASP A 21 -4.11 -47.41 19.42
C ASP A 21 -2.80 -48.22 19.50
N PHE A 22 -1.70 -47.69 18.94
CA PHE A 22 -0.40 -48.33 18.96
C PHE A 22 0.59 -47.72 19.98
N GLU A 23 0.15 -46.81 20.86
CA GLU A 23 1.01 -46.13 21.84
C GLU A 23 1.78 -47.09 22.74
N GLN A 24 1.14 -48.20 23.14
CA GLN A 24 1.76 -49.27 23.94
C GLN A 24 3.04 -49.85 23.33
N TRP A 25 3.22 -49.76 22.00
CA TRP A 25 4.38 -50.29 21.29
C TRP A 25 5.52 -49.27 21.15
N SER A 26 5.31 -48.01 21.55
CA SER A 26 6.35 -46.95 21.56
C SER A 26 7.12 -46.82 20.24
N PHE A 27 6.43 -46.86 19.09
CA PHE A 27 7.06 -46.88 17.77
C PHE A 27 8.02 -45.70 17.50
N GLY A 28 7.91 -44.58 18.23
CA GLY A 28 8.88 -43.49 18.16
C GLY A 28 10.32 -43.92 18.53
N LYS A 29 10.49 -44.83 19.50
CA LYS A 29 11.81 -45.36 19.87
C LYS A 29 12.40 -46.24 18.77
N LEU A 30 11.55 -47.01 18.08
CA LEU A 30 11.95 -47.82 16.92
C LEU A 30 12.32 -46.92 15.73
N SER A 31 11.56 -45.84 15.50
CA SER A 31 11.90 -44.85 14.47
C SER A 31 13.27 -44.24 14.72
N ALA A 32 13.54 -43.82 15.97
CA ALA A 32 14.85 -43.25 16.31
C ALA A 32 16.02 -44.21 16.04
N LEU A 33 15.84 -45.52 16.29
CA LEU A 33 16.85 -46.53 15.92
C LEU A 33 17.02 -46.65 14.41
N ARG A 34 15.93 -46.63 13.64
CA ARG A 34 16.01 -46.69 12.18
C ARG A 34 16.62 -45.43 11.58
N GLU A 35 16.34 -44.27 12.15
CA GLU A 35 16.91 -42.98 11.75
C GLU A 35 18.41 -42.91 12.08
N ALA A 36 18.83 -43.43 13.24
CA ALA A 36 20.25 -43.59 13.56
C ALA A 36 20.95 -44.56 12.59
N ALA A 37 20.32 -45.68 12.26
CA ALA A 37 20.84 -46.62 11.26
C ALA A 37 20.96 -45.97 9.87
N LEU A 38 19.95 -45.18 9.46
CA LEU A 38 19.99 -44.41 8.23
C LEU A 38 21.15 -43.41 8.22
N ALA A 39 21.41 -42.71 9.32
CA ALA A 39 22.53 -41.78 9.44
C ALA A 39 23.87 -42.50 9.18
N LEU A 40 24.04 -43.70 9.75
CA LEU A 40 25.23 -44.53 9.52
C LEU A 40 25.32 -45.07 8.09
N GLU A 41 24.24 -45.64 7.55
CA GLU A 41 24.16 -46.20 6.20
C GLU A 41 24.48 -45.17 5.11
N ALA A 42 24.02 -43.93 5.30
CA ALA A 42 24.21 -42.84 4.36
C ALA A 42 25.45 -41.95 4.66
N GLY A 43 26.27 -42.31 5.66
CA GLY A 43 27.52 -41.62 5.96
C GLY A 43 27.36 -40.23 6.59
N TYR A 44 26.23 -39.95 7.23
CA TYR A 44 26.05 -38.72 8.01
C TYR A 44 26.86 -38.78 9.31
N LYS A 45 27.35 -37.62 9.76
CA LYS A 45 28.16 -37.52 10.98
C LYS A 45 27.31 -37.53 12.25
N TYR A 46 26.11 -36.95 12.18
CA TYR A 46 25.25 -36.74 13.34
C TYR A 46 23.81 -37.14 13.08
N TYR A 47 23.14 -37.61 14.12
CA TYR A 47 21.69 -37.77 14.16
C TYR A 47 21.13 -36.82 15.23
N TYR A 48 20.29 -35.89 14.81
CA TYR A 48 19.70 -34.87 15.67
C TYR A 48 18.29 -35.26 16.08
N MET A 49 18.12 -35.58 17.36
CA MET A 49 16.85 -36.03 17.95
C MET A 49 15.98 -34.87 18.48
N GLY A 50 16.34 -33.63 18.19
CA GLY A 50 15.71 -32.43 18.74
C GLY A 50 16.09 -32.15 20.19
N TYR A 51 15.32 -31.28 20.85
CA TYR A 51 15.57 -30.86 22.23
C TYR A 51 15.56 -32.02 23.23
N TYR A 52 16.45 -31.92 24.22
CA TYR A 52 16.52 -32.79 25.40
C TYR A 52 16.26 -31.95 26.64
N ILE A 53 15.26 -32.34 27.43
CA ILE A 53 14.91 -31.72 28.71
C ILE A 53 14.97 -32.83 29.75
N HIS A 54 15.86 -32.70 30.72
CA HIS A 54 16.20 -33.77 31.66
C HIS A 54 15.01 -34.23 32.52
N ASP A 55 14.23 -33.26 33.00
CA ASP A 55 13.04 -33.50 33.85
C ASP A 55 11.80 -33.95 33.06
N CYS A 56 11.83 -33.84 31.73
CA CYS A 56 10.68 -34.19 30.90
C CYS A 56 10.64 -35.70 30.64
N VAL A 57 9.69 -36.40 31.28
CA VAL A 57 9.48 -37.86 31.11
C VAL A 57 9.37 -38.27 29.64
N LYS A 58 8.71 -37.46 28.80
CA LYS A 58 8.53 -37.74 27.36
C LYS A 58 9.82 -37.58 26.54
N MET A 59 10.80 -36.83 27.02
CA MET A 59 12.08 -36.58 26.32
C MET A 59 13.26 -37.32 26.94
N ARG A 60 13.14 -37.77 28.20
CA ARG A 60 14.22 -38.45 28.94
C ARG A 60 14.80 -39.66 28.20
N TYR A 61 13.96 -40.39 27.44
CA TYR A 61 14.38 -41.55 26.66
C TYR A 61 15.49 -41.25 25.63
N LYS A 62 15.59 -40.00 25.13
CA LYS A 62 16.62 -39.61 24.16
C LYS A 62 18.02 -39.72 24.76
N GLY A 63 18.17 -39.53 26.07
CA GLY A 63 19.46 -39.67 26.76
C GLY A 63 19.97 -41.11 26.84
N HIS A 64 19.14 -42.11 26.50
CA HIS A 64 19.51 -43.53 26.59
C HIS A 64 20.28 -44.02 25.35
N TYR A 65 20.19 -43.31 24.21
CA TYR A 65 21.01 -43.62 23.05
C TYR A 65 22.45 -43.16 23.31
N LYS A 66 23.44 -43.94 22.89
CA LYS A 66 24.86 -43.63 23.09
C LYS A 66 25.66 -43.92 21.81
N PRO A 67 26.72 -43.13 21.51
CA PRO A 67 27.14 -41.90 22.20
C PRO A 67 26.16 -40.73 21.97
N GLN A 68 25.97 -39.87 22.97
CA GLN A 68 25.03 -38.73 22.93
C GLN A 68 25.69 -37.47 23.44
N HIS A 69 25.41 -36.35 22.77
CA HIS A 69 25.87 -35.02 23.16
C HIS A 69 24.66 -34.08 23.32
N VAL A 70 24.81 -33.09 24.18
CA VAL A 70 23.85 -31.99 24.41
C VAL A 70 24.61 -30.67 24.23
N LEU A 71 23.94 -29.65 23.71
CA LEU A 71 24.51 -28.33 23.51
C LEU A 71 24.49 -27.56 24.83
N ASP A 72 25.65 -27.07 25.29
CA ASP A 72 25.73 -26.19 26.46
C ASP A 72 25.08 -24.83 26.10
N PRO A 73 24.11 -24.34 26.89
CA PRO A 73 23.35 -23.14 26.56
C PRO A 73 24.17 -21.84 26.64
N GLU A 74 25.30 -21.83 27.35
CA GLU A 74 26.15 -20.65 27.53
C GLU A 74 27.25 -20.59 26.46
N THR A 75 27.91 -21.71 26.18
CA THR A 75 29.08 -21.74 25.29
C THR A 75 28.74 -22.18 23.87
N TYR A 76 27.56 -22.75 23.65
CA TYR A 76 27.17 -23.39 22.39
C TYR A 76 28.12 -24.51 21.93
N GLU A 77 28.78 -25.17 22.88
CA GLU A 77 29.62 -26.33 22.63
C GLU A 77 28.86 -27.64 22.88
N TRP A 78 29.14 -28.67 22.08
CA TRP A 78 28.54 -29.99 22.25
C TRP A 78 29.28 -30.77 23.33
N VAL A 79 28.60 -31.06 24.43
CA VAL A 79 29.14 -31.76 25.60
C VAL A 79 28.55 -33.18 25.67
N PRO A 80 29.35 -34.21 26.01
CA PRO A 80 28.82 -35.56 26.25
C PRO A 80 27.76 -35.57 27.35
N LEU A 81 26.62 -36.23 27.09
CA LEU A 81 25.59 -36.46 28.10
C LEU A 81 25.95 -37.72 28.90
N ASP A 82 26.91 -37.59 29.80
CA ASP A 82 27.39 -38.64 30.69
C ASP A 82 27.72 -38.12 32.11
N GLY A 83 28.22 -39.02 32.95
CA GLY A 83 28.69 -38.84 34.34
C GLY A 83 28.38 -37.49 34.99
N GLU A 84 29.37 -36.58 34.96
CA GLU A 84 29.32 -35.29 35.66
C GLU A 84 28.13 -34.43 35.23
N PHE A 85 27.91 -34.28 33.91
CA PHE A 85 26.82 -33.44 33.41
C PHE A 85 25.44 -34.01 33.76
N THR A 86 25.31 -35.33 33.72
CA THR A 86 24.04 -35.99 34.08
C THR A 86 23.76 -35.85 35.57
N SER A 87 24.78 -36.04 36.44
CA SER A 87 24.62 -35.86 37.89
C SER A 87 24.28 -34.43 38.30
N LEU A 88 24.77 -33.43 37.56
CA LEU A 88 24.39 -32.03 37.75
C LEU A 88 22.94 -31.79 37.33
N LEU A 89 22.51 -32.35 36.20
CA LEU A 89 21.14 -32.25 35.71
C LEU A 89 20.11 -32.94 36.62
N ASP A 90 20.49 -34.02 37.32
CA ASP A 90 19.64 -34.64 38.34
C ASP A 90 19.46 -33.73 39.58
N GLN A 91 20.35 -32.76 39.81
CA GLN A 91 20.31 -31.84 40.97
C GLN A 91 19.72 -30.47 40.64
N LYS A 92 19.96 -29.96 39.43
CA LYS A 92 19.60 -28.60 39.02
C LYS A 92 18.80 -28.61 37.71
N PRO A 93 17.74 -27.79 37.60
CA PRO A 93 16.96 -27.68 36.36
C PRO A 93 17.73 -26.98 35.23
N TYR A 94 18.73 -26.16 35.56
CA TYR A 94 19.60 -25.48 34.61
C TYR A 94 21.07 -25.81 34.92
N VAL A 95 21.80 -26.28 33.91
CA VAL A 95 23.21 -26.66 34.05
C VAL A 95 23.99 -26.19 32.83
N SER A 96 25.11 -25.52 33.07
CA SER A 96 26.17 -25.25 32.09
C SER A 96 27.51 -25.61 32.73
N LEU A 97 28.34 -26.42 32.05
CA LEU A 97 29.63 -26.83 32.61
C LEU A 97 30.60 -25.65 32.74
N ALA A 98 30.49 -24.66 31.84
CA ALA A 98 31.29 -23.46 31.89
C ALA A 98 30.92 -22.57 33.09
N LEU A 99 29.63 -22.51 33.45
CA LEU A 99 29.16 -21.84 34.65
C LEU A 99 29.68 -22.55 35.91
N GLU A 100 29.51 -23.87 35.99
CA GLU A 100 29.94 -24.67 37.16
C GLU A 100 31.45 -24.59 37.40
N LYS A 101 32.27 -24.55 36.34
CA LYS A 101 33.72 -24.30 36.47
C LYS A 101 34.03 -22.92 37.05
N ARG A 102 33.38 -21.86 36.55
CA ARG A 102 33.53 -20.49 37.08
C ARG A 102 33.13 -20.39 38.56
N LEU A 103 32.06 -21.09 38.96
CA LEU A 103 31.61 -21.11 40.35
C LEU A 103 32.60 -21.87 41.26
N LYS A 104 33.12 -23.02 40.81
CA LYS A 104 34.16 -23.76 41.53
C LYS A 104 35.47 -22.97 41.68
N GLU A 105 35.86 -22.19 40.67
CA GLU A 105 37.05 -21.33 40.69
C GLU A 105 36.90 -20.10 41.60
N ASN A 106 35.67 -19.61 41.80
CA ASN A 106 35.38 -18.46 42.66
C ASN A 106 35.14 -18.81 44.15
N GLY A 107 35.27 -20.08 44.55
CA GLY A 107 35.51 -20.47 45.94
C GLY A 107 34.32 -20.47 46.91
N THR A 108 33.13 -20.92 46.51
CA THR A 108 32.03 -21.24 47.45
C THR A 108 32.07 -22.72 47.86
N THR A 109 32.61 -22.98 49.06
CA THR A 109 32.50 -24.25 49.79
C THR A 109 31.44 -24.15 50.89
N GLU A 110 30.32 -24.86 50.79
CA GLU A 110 29.99 -26.05 51.62
C GLU A 110 28.51 -26.49 51.47
N PRO A 111 28.21 -27.79 51.77
CA PRO A 111 26.92 -28.43 51.55
C PRO A 111 26.07 -28.44 52.82
N GLY A 112 24.88 -27.85 52.75
CA GLY A 112 23.90 -27.89 53.83
C GLY A 112 22.52 -27.52 53.27
N ALA A 113 21.50 -28.25 53.71
CA ALA A 113 20.13 -28.12 53.26
C ALA A 113 19.59 -26.69 53.41
N GLU A 114 19.64 -25.90 52.34
CA GLU A 114 18.80 -24.73 52.17
C GLU A 114 18.21 -24.73 50.75
N THR A 115 16.91 -24.61 50.75
CA THR A 115 15.98 -24.38 49.66
C THR A 115 16.52 -23.48 48.54
N LEU A 116 16.39 -23.93 47.30
CA LEU A 116 15.90 -23.24 46.07
C LEU A 116 15.96 -21.70 45.91
N ASP A 117 16.84 -20.95 46.59
CA ASP A 117 16.82 -19.48 46.52
C ASP A 117 18.14 -18.84 46.03
N GLY A 118 19.11 -19.63 45.56
CA GLY A 118 20.40 -19.09 45.06
C GLY A 118 20.49 -18.82 43.56
N ASP A 119 19.70 -19.54 42.74
CA ASP A 119 19.82 -19.53 41.27
C ASP A 119 18.63 -18.82 40.56
N ALA A 120 17.66 -18.31 41.33
CA ALA A 120 16.47 -17.62 40.81
C ALA A 120 16.73 -16.15 40.39
N ASP A 121 17.88 -15.57 40.76
CA ASP A 121 18.20 -14.16 40.47
C ASP A 121 18.71 -13.90 39.03
N CYS A 122 19.06 -14.95 38.28
CA CYS A 122 19.49 -14.83 36.88
C CYS A 122 18.31 -14.82 35.89
N PHE A 123 17.18 -15.42 36.24
CA PHE A 123 15.98 -15.48 35.40
C PHE A 123 14.76 -15.09 36.22
N PRO A 124 14.21 -13.88 36.02
CA PRO A 124 13.21 -13.32 36.93
C PRO A 124 11.90 -14.11 36.98
N LEU A 125 11.68 -15.04 36.04
CA LEU A 125 10.45 -15.83 35.92
C LEU A 125 10.79 -17.30 35.64
N PRO A 126 10.59 -18.21 36.62
CA PRO A 126 10.99 -19.61 36.52
C PRO A 126 10.05 -20.47 35.65
N LEU A 127 8.82 -20.02 35.40
CA LEU A 127 7.85 -20.74 34.59
C LEU A 127 7.65 -20.06 33.23
N PRO A 128 7.63 -20.82 32.12
CA PRO A 128 7.33 -20.28 30.79
C PRO A 128 5.98 -19.55 30.68
N ALA A 129 5.00 -19.98 31.48
CA ALA A 129 3.69 -19.33 31.55
C ALA A 129 3.77 -17.92 32.15
N ASP A 130 4.60 -17.74 33.18
CA ASP A 130 4.78 -16.46 33.85
C ASP A 130 5.60 -15.51 32.98
N ALA A 131 6.62 -16.02 32.30
CA ALA A 131 7.35 -15.28 31.27
C ALA A 131 6.43 -14.81 30.13
N ALA A 132 5.55 -15.69 29.63
CA ALA A 132 4.57 -15.33 28.60
C ALA A 132 3.55 -14.29 29.10
N ALA A 133 3.11 -14.42 30.35
CA ALA A 133 2.21 -13.45 30.98
C ALA A 133 2.90 -12.08 31.16
N ALA A 134 4.17 -12.05 31.57
CA ALA A 134 4.95 -10.83 31.71
C ALA A 134 5.17 -10.11 30.38
N VAL A 135 5.52 -10.83 29.30
CA VAL A 135 5.59 -10.25 27.95
C VAL A 135 4.23 -9.68 27.53
N THR A 136 3.13 -10.39 27.82
CA THR A 136 1.77 -9.92 27.51
C THR A 136 1.38 -8.70 28.34
N ALA A 137 1.88 -8.59 29.57
CA ALA A 137 1.71 -7.45 30.47
C ALA A 137 2.61 -6.26 30.10
N GLY A 138 3.48 -6.39 29.10
CA GLY A 138 4.32 -5.32 28.57
C GLY A 138 5.77 -5.31 29.08
N THR A 139 6.22 -6.34 29.80
CA THR A 139 7.62 -6.49 30.19
C THR A 139 8.49 -6.70 28.94
N SER A 140 9.59 -5.95 28.83
CA SER A 140 10.50 -6.05 27.70
C SER A 140 11.21 -7.41 27.70
N LEU A 141 11.50 -7.95 26.51
CA LEU A 141 12.31 -9.15 26.35
C LEU A 141 13.73 -8.96 26.91
N PHE A 142 14.27 -7.74 26.92
CA PHE A 142 15.57 -7.42 27.51
C PHE A 142 15.56 -7.55 29.03
N ASP A 143 14.43 -7.25 29.69
CA ASP A 143 14.28 -7.35 31.14
C ASP A 143 14.18 -8.80 31.62
N LEU A 144 13.80 -9.71 30.71
CA LEU A 144 13.64 -11.14 30.99
C LEU A 144 14.97 -11.91 30.96
N LYS A 145 16.08 -11.26 30.58
CA LYS A 145 17.44 -11.82 30.52
C LYS A 145 17.50 -13.20 29.84
N VAL A 146 16.73 -13.38 28.76
CA VAL A 146 16.67 -14.66 28.05
C VAL A 146 18.05 -15.01 27.48
N PRO A 147 18.58 -16.23 27.71
CA PRO A 147 19.89 -16.62 27.20
C PRO A 147 19.97 -16.49 25.68
N GLY A 148 21.06 -15.91 25.18
CA GLY A 148 21.29 -15.70 23.74
C GLY A 148 20.60 -14.47 23.12
N LEU A 149 19.90 -13.64 23.92
CA LEU A 149 19.39 -12.35 23.47
C LEU A 149 20.47 -11.27 23.64
N MET A 150 20.72 -10.47 22.59
CA MET A 150 21.65 -9.34 22.65
C MET A 150 21.15 -8.28 23.64
N THR A 151 22.06 -7.55 24.28
CA THR A 151 21.69 -6.44 25.17
C THR A 151 21.20 -5.23 24.38
N GLU A 152 20.51 -4.28 25.04
CA GLU A 152 20.05 -3.04 24.40
C GLU A 152 21.22 -2.23 23.81
N GLU A 153 22.35 -2.20 24.53
CA GLU A 153 23.59 -1.53 24.13
C GLU A 153 24.22 -2.22 22.91
N GLU A 154 24.31 -3.55 22.92
CA GLU A 154 24.82 -4.32 21.77
C GLU A 154 23.97 -4.11 20.53
N ILE A 155 22.64 -4.04 20.67
CA ILE A 155 21.73 -3.76 19.56
C ILE A 155 21.92 -2.33 19.04
N ALA A 156 22.08 -1.35 19.93
CA ALA A 156 22.31 0.03 19.53
C ALA A 156 23.65 0.20 18.76
N GLU A 157 24.67 -0.59 19.10
CA GLU A 157 25.97 -0.56 18.43
C GLU A 157 26.02 -1.36 17.13
N THR A 158 25.36 -2.52 17.07
CA THR A 158 25.46 -3.43 15.92
C THR A 158 24.33 -3.29 14.90
N VAL A 159 23.19 -2.71 15.28
CA VAL A 159 22.01 -2.60 14.42
C VAL A 159 21.67 -1.13 14.18
N ASP A 160 21.80 -0.67 12.93
CA ASP A 160 21.32 0.67 12.53
C ASP A 160 19.78 0.68 12.57
N LEU A 161 19.22 1.10 13.70
CA LEU A 161 17.78 1.20 13.93
C LEU A 161 17.13 2.37 13.17
N GLY A 162 17.93 3.31 12.66
CA GLY A 162 17.46 4.52 11.97
C GLY A 162 17.16 4.28 10.49
N LYS A 163 17.79 3.26 9.89
CA LYS A 163 17.69 2.96 8.46
C LYS A 163 17.09 1.58 8.19
N ILE A 164 16.27 1.51 7.15
CA ILE A 164 15.65 0.29 6.65
C ILE A 164 16.36 -0.11 5.36
N SER A 165 16.91 -1.33 5.29
CA SER A 165 17.31 -1.94 4.00
C SER A 165 16.10 -2.60 3.35
N LEU A 166 15.82 -2.25 2.09
CA LEU A 166 14.72 -2.79 1.30
C LEU A 166 15.27 -3.54 0.10
N ARG A 167 14.78 -4.77 -0.11
CA ARG A 167 15.18 -5.59 -1.27
C ARG A 167 14.29 -5.32 -2.46
N GLY A 168 14.89 -4.94 -3.59
CA GLY A 168 14.17 -4.67 -4.83
C GLY A 168 13.92 -5.94 -5.66
N GLN A 169 12.66 -6.25 -5.97
CA GLN A 169 12.31 -7.24 -6.99
C GLN A 169 11.60 -6.58 -8.16
N GLY A 170 12.09 -6.83 -9.38
CA GLY A 170 11.48 -6.32 -10.61
C GLY A 170 10.66 -7.40 -11.30
N ARG A 171 9.33 -7.26 -11.40
CA ARG A 171 8.48 -8.15 -12.24
C ARG A 171 8.80 -8.05 -13.74
N LYS A 172 9.44 -6.95 -14.16
CA LYS A 172 10.22 -6.80 -15.40
C LYS A 172 11.45 -5.97 -15.02
N PRO A 173 12.68 -6.43 -15.26
CA PRO A 173 13.86 -5.77 -14.71
C PRO A 173 13.98 -4.34 -15.24
N ILE A 174 13.89 -3.37 -14.33
CA ILE A 174 14.28 -1.99 -14.59
C ILE A 174 15.80 -2.01 -14.72
N LYS A 175 16.32 -1.42 -15.79
CA LYS A 175 17.76 -1.36 -16.01
C LYS A 175 18.42 -0.62 -14.84
N ASN A 176 19.39 -1.26 -14.17
CA ASN A 176 20.12 -0.73 -13.01
C ASN A 176 19.28 -0.54 -11.72
N LEU A 177 18.24 -1.35 -11.50
CA LEU A 177 17.60 -1.36 -10.18
C LEU A 177 18.59 -1.87 -9.11
N PRO A 178 18.81 -1.15 -8.00
CA PRO A 178 19.66 -1.64 -6.92
C PRO A 178 19.02 -2.86 -6.25
N GLU A 179 19.85 -3.84 -5.86
CA GLU A 179 19.39 -5.03 -5.11
C GLU A 179 18.88 -4.65 -3.72
N GLU A 180 19.55 -3.71 -3.06
CA GLU A 180 19.15 -3.15 -1.77
C GLU A 180 19.13 -1.62 -1.81
N THR A 181 18.14 -1.01 -1.15
CA THR A 181 18.05 0.44 -0.96
C THR A 181 17.84 0.76 0.50
N THR A 182 18.60 1.72 1.00
CA THR A 182 18.55 2.17 2.39
C THR A 182 17.76 3.48 2.50
N VAL A 183 16.75 3.53 3.37
CA VAL A 183 15.94 4.73 3.62
C VAL A 183 15.66 4.87 5.12
N GLY A 184 15.58 6.10 5.63
CA GLY A 184 15.22 6.36 7.02
C GLY A 184 13.79 5.94 7.34
N ARG A 185 13.53 5.57 8.60
CA ARG A 185 12.18 5.16 9.05
C ARG A 185 11.15 6.28 8.98
N GLU A 186 11.59 7.47 9.36
CA GLU A 186 10.79 8.71 9.39
C GLU A 186 10.81 9.46 8.06
N ASP A 187 11.61 9.00 7.09
CA ASP A 187 11.61 9.60 5.76
C ASP A 187 10.24 9.41 5.11
N SER A 188 9.83 10.39 4.32
CA SER A 188 8.59 10.28 3.57
C SER A 188 8.67 9.18 2.51
N ALA A 189 7.55 8.55 2.20
CA ALA A 189 7.45 7.60 1.10
C ALA A 189 7.91 8.22 -0.22
N ALA A 190 7.76 9.54 -0.42
CA ALA A 190 8.29 10.23 -1.59
C ALA A 190 9.84 10.19 -1.68
N GLU A 191 10.56 10.19 -0.55
CA GLU A 191 12.02 10.05 -0.54
C GLU A 191 12.46 8.64 -0.96
N LEU A 192 11.72 7.60 -0.57
CA LEU A 192 11.93 6.23 -1.08
C LEU A 192 11.84 6.20 -2.62
N TYR A 193 10.81 6.84 -3.18
CA TYR A 193 10.66 6.94 -4.63
C TYR A 193 11.81 7.71 -5.30
N LYS A 194 12.29 8.81 -4.68
CA LYS A 194 13.44 9.59 -5.19
C LYS A 194 14.75 8.79 -5.14
N SER A 195 15.00 8.10 -4.04
CA SER A 195 16.19 7.26 -3.86
C SER A 195 16.27 6.17 -4.94
N ILE A 196 15.18 5.42 -5.16
CA ILE A 196 15.12 4.38 -6.19
C ILE A 196 15.22 4.98 -7.60
N ALA A 197 14.57 6.13 -7.85
CA ALA A 197 14.66 6.83 -9.13
C ALA A 197 16.09 7.26 -9.48
N ALA A 198 16.82 7.80 -8.49
CA ALA A 198 18.21 8.22 -8.64
C ALA A 198 19.11 7.03 -8.98
N SER A 199 19.01 5.95 -8.21
CA SER A 199 19.81 4.73 -8.41
C SER A 199 19.51 4.04 -9.74
N SER A 200 18.23 3.93 -10.11
CA SER A 200 17.78 3.28 -11.34
C SER A 200 17.82 4.18 -12.59
N LYS A 201 18.28 5.44 -12.46
CA LYS A 201 18.29 6.44 -13.54
C LYS A 201 16.94 6.56 -14.27
N THR A 202 15.86 6.43 -13.51
CA THR A 202 14.48 6.44 -14.02
C THR A 202 13.70 7.58 -13.39
N SER A 203 12.73 8.16 -14.10
CA SER A 203 11.87 9.20 -13.53
C SER A 203 10.99 8.63 -12.41
N VAL A 204 10.92 9.35 -11.28
CA VAL A 204 10.04 9.09 -10.14
C VAL A 204 8.60 8.80 -10.57
N HIS A 205 8.09 9.52 -11.58
CA HIS A 205 6.72 9.39 -12.06
C HIS A 205 6.44 8.09 -12.82
N ARG A 206 7.49 7.42 -13.31
CA ARG A 206 7.37 6.13 -14.00
C ARG A 206 7.39 4.95 -13.03
N LEU A 207 7.79 5.16 -11.79
CA LEU A 207 7.89 4.10 -10.81
C LEU A 207 6.55 3.84 -10.15
N LYS A 208 6.24 2.56 -9.96
CA LYS A 208 5.22 2.08 -9.04
C LYS A 208 5.89 1.11 -8.07
N ILE A 209 5.81 1.43 -6.79
CA ILE A 209 6.35 0.58 -5.72
C ILE A 209 5.19 -0.11 -5.01
N THR A 210 5.29 -1.43 -4.88
CA THR A 210 4.36 -2.26 -4.12
C THR A 210 5.11 -3.05 -3.06
N LYS A 211 4.47 -3.36 -1.93
CA LYS A 211 5.09 -4.24 -0.93
C LYS A 211 5.17 -5.66 -1.48
N GLY A 212 6.28 -6.35 -1.24
CA GLY A 212 6.43 -7.75 -1.62
C GLY A 212 5.60 -8.70 -0.75
N SER A 213 5.19 -8.28 0.46
CA SER A 213 4.40 -9.10 1.39
C SER A 213 2.94 -9.28 0.96
N ASP A 214 2.24 -8.18 0.64
CA ASP A 214 0.80 -8.17 0.34
C ASP A 214 0.46 -7.61 -1.05
N GLY A 215 1.45 -7.13 -1.81
CA GLY A 215 1.25 -6.49 -3.12
C GLY A 215 0.57 -5.12 -3.05
N SER A 216 0.35 -4.56 -1.86
CA SER A 216 -0.27 -3.25 -1.69
C SER A 216 0.63 -2.13 -2.23
N ALA A 217 0.02 -1.13 -2.85
CA ALA A 217 0.74 -0.03 -3.46
C ALA A 217 1.17 1.01 -2.41
N ILE A 218 2.44 1.39 -2.45
CA ILE A 218 2.99 2.44 -1.58
C ILE A 218 2.71 3.80 -2.25
N PRO A 219 1.98 4.73 -1.60
CA PRO A 219 1.71 6.02 -2.18
C PRO A 219 2.99 6.86 -2.26
N ASN A 220 3.26 7.47 -3.42
CA ASN A 220 4.28 8.49 -3.55
C ASN A 220 3.75 9.80 -2.94
N SER A 221 3.86 9.93 -1.61
CA SER A 221 3.37 11.07 -0.83
C SER A 221 4.43 11.54 0.16
N SER A 222 4.52 12.84 0.37
CA SER A 222 5.37 13.46 1.41
C SER A 222 4.81 13.30 2.82
N SER A 223 3.57 12.82 2.95
CA SER A 223 2.84 12.79 4.23
C SER A 223 2.78 11.45 4.92
N VAL A 224 3.17 10.40 4.22
CA VAL A 224 3.16 9.03 4.72
C VAL A 224 4.62 8.68 4.90
N THR A 225 5.03 8.33 6.12
CA THR A 225 6.41 7.90 6.38
C THR A 225 6.63 6.49 5.87
N VAL A 226 7.88 6.07 5.69
CA VAL A 226 8.19 4.67 5.37
C VAL A 226 7.64 3.74 6.46
N GLN A 227 7.69 4.15 7.73
CA GLN A 227 7.13 3.38 8.84
C GLN A 227 5.61 3.19 8.75
N ASP A 228 4.85 4.23 8.39
CA ASP A 228 3.39 4.19 8.21
C ASP A 228 2.95 3.23 7.11
N THR A 229 3.81 3.02 6.11
CA THR A 229 3.53 2.04 5.06
C THR A 229 3.58 0.61 5.59
N GLY A 230 4.13 0.37 6.78
CA GLY A 230 4.33 -0.97 7.32
C GLY A 230 5.58 -1.67 6.78
N LEU A 231 6.43 -0.97 6.03
CA LEU A 231 7.75 -1.48 5.69
C LEU A 231 8.63 -1.53 6.95
N ARG A 232 9.42 -2.60 7.04
CA ARG A 232 10.37 -2.90 8.14
C ARG A 232 11.72 -3.32 7.56
N ASN A 233 12.75 -3.41 8.40
CA ASN A 233 14.08 -3.80 7.93
C ASN A 233 14.04 -5.13 7.15
N LYS A 234 14.75 -5.20 6.03
CA LYS A 234 14.76 -6.32 5.07
C LYS A 234 13.41 -6.61 4.39
N SER A 235 12.45 -5.68 4.44
CA SER A 235 11.21 -5.84 3.67
C SER A 235 11.49 -5.86 2.17
N THR A 236 10.75 -6.71 1.46
CA THR A 236 10.81 -6.77 0.00
C THR A 236 9.88 -5.73 -0.61
N ILE A 237 10.35 -5.05 -1.65
CA ILE A 237 9.57 -4.12 -2.45
C ILE A 237 9.61 -4.52 -3.92
N ASP A 238 8.45 -4.54 -4.54
CA ASP A 238 8.26 -4.77 -5.96
C ASP A 238 8.28 -3.42 -6.69
N VAL A 239 9.27 -3.20 -7.55
CA VAL A 239 9.40 -1.95 -8.33
C VAL A 239 9.03 -2.22 -9.79
N LYS A 240 8.03 -1.49 -10.28
CA LYS A 240 7.53 -1.59 -11.66
C LYS A 240 7.66 -0.26 -12.39
N ASP A 241 8.19 -0.33 -13.60
CA ASP A 241 8.18 0.78 -14.56
C ASP A 241 6.86 0.81 -15.34
N LEU A 242 6.16 1.94 -15.27
CA LEU A 242 4.88 2.22 -15.93
C LEU A 242 5.03 2.66 -17.39
N GLY A 243 6.25 2.83 -17.89
CA GLY A 243 6.54 3.37 -19.22
C GLY A 243 6.38 4.90 -19.27
N PRO A 244 6.35 5.50 -20.48
CA PRO A 244 6.23 6.94 -20.65
C PRO A 244 4.99 7.52 -19.96
N GLN A 245 5.19 8.57 -19.16
CA GLN A 245 4.14 9.24 -18.40
C GLN A 245 4.04 10.70 -18.84
N ILE A 246 2.83 11.26 -18.73
CA ILE A 246 2.55 12.67 -19.00
C ILE A 246 1.77 13.27 -17.82
N SER A 247 2.00 14.55 -17.51
CA SER A 247 1.31 15.21 -16.40
C SER A 247 -0.18 15.37 -16.67
N TRP A 248 -1.03 15.20 -15.65
CA TRP A 248 -2.47 15.43 -15.79
C TRP A 248 -2.79 16.87 -16.23
N ARG A 249 -2.00 17.85 -15.76
CA ARG A 249 -2.15 19.25 -16.19
C ARG A 249 -1.97 19.38 -17.70
N THR A 250 -0.89 18.82 -18.27
CA THR A 250 -0.65 18.85 -19.72
C THR A 250 -1.76 18.16 -20.49
N VAL A 251 -2.26 17.05 -19.97
CA VAL A 251 -3.34 16.28 -20.59
C VAL A 251 -4.62 17.10 -20.71
N PHE A 252 -5.06 17.72 -19.62
CA PHE A 252 -6.26 18.57 -19.64
C PHE A 252 -6.11 19.79 -20.56
N VAL A 253 -4.92 20.42 -20.58
CA VAL A 253 -4.64 21.52 -21.52
C VAL A 253 -4.78 21.03 -22.98
N VAL A 254 -4.19 19.89 -23.33
CA VAL A 254 -4.30 19.35 -24.70
C VAL A 254 -5.75 18.96 -25.04
N GLU A 255 -6.48 18.40 -24.08
CA GLU A 255 -7.89 18.04 -24.25
C GLU A 255 -8.77 19.27 -24.57
N TYR A 256 -8.61 20.36 -23.82
CA TYR A 256 -9.45 21.57 -23.95
C TYR A 256 -9.01 22.51 -25.07
N LEU A 257 -7.73 22.46 -25.47
CA LEU A 257 -7.22 23.21 -26.62
C LEU A 257 -7.91 22.86 -27.94
N GLY A 258 -8.37 21.61 -28.10
CA GLY A 258 -9.05 21.15 -29.32
C GLY A 258 -10.27 22.01 -29.68
N PRO A 259 -11.32 22.04 -28.83
CA PRO A 259 -12.47 22.91 -29.05
C PRO A 259 -12.12 24.40 -29.22
N LEU A 260 -11.13 24.90 -28.48
CA LEU A 260 -10.68 26.31 -28.58
C LEU A 260 -10.10 26.66 -29.96
N ILE A 261 -9.51 25.70 -30.66
CA ILE A 261 -9.00 25.89 -32.02
C ILE A 261 -10.08 25.59 -33.06
N ILE A 262 -10.82 24.50 -32.89
CA ILE A 262 -11.75 23.98 -33.90
C ILE A 262 -12.96 24.90 -34.08
N HIS A 263 -13.55 25.41 -32.99
CA HIS A 263 -14.73 26.25 -33.10
C HIS A 263 -14.49 27.57 -33.86
N PRO A 264 -13.42 28.34 -33.58
CA PRO A 264 -13.08 29.51 -34.38
C PRO A 264 -12.81 29.19 -35.84
N ILE A 265 -12.11 28.09 -36.14
CA ILE A 265 -11.86 27.69 -37.55
C ILE A 265 -13.19 27.50 -38.30
N PHE A 266 -14.11 26.71 -37.76
CA PHE A 266 -15.40 26.49 -38.41
C PHE A 266 -16.22 27.77 -38.53
N TYR A 267 -16.18 28.65 -37.52
CA TYR A 267 -16.86 29.94 -37.55
C TYR A 267 -16.28 30.87 -38.63
N LEU A 268 -14.96 30.91 -38.80
CA LEU A 268 -14.30 31.71 -39.83
C LEU A 268 -14.49 31.16 -41.25
N LEU A 269 -14.74 29.85 -41.39
CA LEU A 269 -15.02 29.20 -42.67
C LEU A 269 -16.49 29.33 -43.13
N LEU A 270 -17.31 30.07 -42.39
CA LEU A 270 -18.69 30.34 -42.78
C LEU A 270 -18.75 31.09 -44.12
N THR A 271 -19.57 30.58 -45.04
CA THR A 271 -19.79 31.20 -46.36
C THR A 271 -20.87 32.29 -46.34
N ARG A 272 -21.56 32.48 -45.21
CA ARG A 272 -22.57 33.50 -44.98
C ARG A 272 -22.28 34.21 -43.66
N PRO A 273 -22.73 35.47 -43.49
CA PRO A 273 -22.61 36.15 -42.20
C PRO A 273 -23.20 35.28 -41.07
N PRO A 274 -22.46 35.10 -39.96
CA PRO A 274 -22.92 34.27 -38.85
C PRO A 274 -24.20 34.83 -38.24
N SER A 275 -25.12 33.94 -37.87
CA SER A 275 -26.30 34.35 -37.11
C SER A 275 -25.91 34.83 -35.71
N GLU A 276 -26.81 35.58 -35.07
CA GLU A 276 -26.66 35.98 -33.66
C GLU A 276 -26.43 34.75 -32.76
N LEU A 277 -27.25 33.70 -32.92
CA LEU A 277 -27.17 32.49 -32.10
C LEU A 277 -25.90 31.67 -32.38
N GLN A 278 -25.39 31.66 -33.62
CA GLN A 278 -24.12 31.01 -33.94
C GLN A 278 -22.96 31.72 -33.24
N THR A 279 -23.00 33.05 -33.20
CA THR A 279 -22.01 33.88 -32.50
C THR A 279 -22.10 33.67 -30.99
N ILE A 280 -23.31 33.69 -30.41
CA ILE A 280 -23.52 33.41 -28.99
C ILE A 280 -23.05 31.99 -28.63
N SER A 281 -23.34 30.99 -29.45
CA SER A 281 -22.91 29.61 -29.24
C SER A 281 -21.38 29.49 -29.26
N LEU A 282 -20.71 30.16 -30.20
CA LEU A 282 -19.25 30.26 -30.21
C LEU A 282 -18.74 30.87 -28.90
N LEU A 283 -19.28 32.02 -28.49
CA LEU A 283 -18.82 32.70 -27.28
C LEU A 283 -19.00 31.84 -26.03
N MET A 284 -20.15 31.18 -25.87
CA MET A 284 -20.40 30.30 -24.73
C MET A 284 -19.42 29.12 -24.70
N ILE A 285 -19.21 28.45 -25.83
CA ILE A 285 -18.28 27.31 -25.91
C ILE A 285 -16.84 27.76 -25.66
N MET A 286 -16.42 28.88 -26.26
CA MET A 286 -15.09 29.44 -26.03
C MET A 286 -14.89 29.83 -24.57
N LEU A 287 -15.86 30.51 -23.95
CA LEU A 287 -15.81 30.87 -22.53
C LEU A 287 -15.75 29.64 -21.61
N HIS A 288 -16.52 28.59 -21.91
CA HIS A 288 -16.46 27.33 -21.19
C HIS A 288 -15.03 26.77 -21.22
N PHE A 289 -14.47 26.53 -22.41
CA PHE A 289 -13.15 25.91 -22.52
C PHE A 289 -12.01 26.81 -22.05
N LEU A 290 -12.08 28.14 -22.23
CA LEU A 290 -11.11 29.08 -21.68
C LEU A 290 -11.10 29.04 -20.15
N LYS A 291 -12.28 28.97 -19.54
CA LYS A 291 -12.41 28.81 -18.09
C LYS A 291 -11.87 27.45 -17.64
N ARG A 292 -12.10 26.36 -18.39
CA ARG A 292 -11.49 25.04 -18.11
C ARG A 292 -9.96 25.06 -18.18
N GLU A 293 -9.38 25.77 -19.15
CA GLU A 293 -7.93 25.98 -19.24
C GLU A 293 -7.40 26.75 -18.03
N TYR A 294 -8.05 27.88 -17.70
CA TYR A 294 -7.70 28.66 -16.52
C TYR A 294 -7.76 27.82 -15.24
N GLU A 295 -8.84 27.06 -15.04
CA GLU A 295 -8.97 26.18 -13.88
C GLU A 295 -7.87 25.11 -13.85
N THR A 296 -7.53 24.52 -14.99
CA THR A 296 -6.49 23.48 -15.11
C THR A 296 -5.10 24.02 -14.72
N LEU A 297 -4.80 25.24 -15.13
CA LEU A 297 -3.51 25.89 -14.89
C LEU A 297 -3.40 26.41 -13.45
N PHE A 298 -4.45 27.04 -12.92
CA PHE A 298 -4.37 27.87 -11.71
C PHE A 298 -5.21 27.37 -10.52
N VAL A 299 -6.24 26.54 -10.75
CA VAL A 299 -7.18 26.13 -9.69
C VAL A 299 -7.00 24.65 -9.31
N HIS A 300 -6.90 23.75 -10.28
CA HIS A 300 -6.91 22.31 -10.04
C HIS A 300 -5.64 21.82 -9.33
N ARG A 301 -5.84 20.98 -8.32
CA ARG A 301 -4.78 20.24 -7.62
C ARG A 301 -5.01 18.75 -7.86
N PHE A 302 -4.20 18.12 -8.71
CA PHE A 302 -4.39 16.72 -9.10
C PHE A 302 -3.93 15.75 -8.00
N SER A 303 -4.64 14.64 -7.80
CA SER A 303 -4.28 13.62 -6.81
C SER A 303 -3.21 12.64 -7.29
N LEU A 304 -3.05 12.54 -8.61
CA LEU A 304 -1.97 11.81 -9.26
C LEU A 304 -1.21 12.81 -10.10
N ALA A 305 0.12 12.72 -10.12
CA ALA A 305 0.94 13.63 -10.91
C ALA A 305 0.78 13.37 -12.42
N THR A 306 0.71 12.09 -12.81
CA THR A 306 0.79 11.68 -14.22
C THR A 306 -0.19 10.57 -14.59
N MET A 307 -0.29 10.32 -15.90
CA MET A 307 -0.93 9.16 -16.51
C MET A 307 -0.08 8.58 -17.66
N PRO A 308 -0.35 7.35 -18.14
CA PRO A 308 0.33 6.79 -19.31
C PRO A 308 0.17 7.68 -20.54
N ALA A 309 1.29 8.02 -21.20
CA ALA A 309 1.33 9.03 -22.26
C ALA A 309 0.38 8.73 -23.44
N LEU A 310 0.29 7.47 -23.86
CA LEU A 310 -0.57 7.06 -24.98
C LEU A 310 -2.07 7.26 -24.73
N ASN A 311 -2.50 7.40 -23.47
CA ASN A 311 -3.90 7.68 -23.17
C ASN A 311 -4.33 9.09 -23.58
N ILE A 312 -3.39 10.00 -23.87
CA ILE A 312 -3.71 11.37 -24.28
C ILE A 312 -4.59 11.38 -25.54
N PHE A 313 -4.35 10.46 -26.50
CA PHE A 313 -5.14 10.35 -27.71
C PHE A 313 -6.58 9.95 -27.42
N LYS A 314 -6.79 8.99 -26.52
CA LYS A 314 -8.13 8.51 -26.14
C LYS A 314 -8.92 9.60 -25.44
N ASN A 315 -8.30 10.31 -24.50
CA ASN A 315 -9.00 11.37 -23.79
C ASN A 315 -9.25 12.58 -24.69
N SER A 316 -8.26 12.97 -25.51
CA SER A 316 -8.38 14.11 -26.42
C SER A 316 -9.41 13.84 -27.51
N ALA A 317 -9.55 12.59 -28.00
CA ALA A 317 -10.53 12.26 -29.02
C ALA A 317 -11.98 12.62 -28.62
N HIS A 318 -12.35 12.47 -27.33
CA HIS A 318 -13.67 12.89 -26.87
C HIS A 318 -13.91 14.38 -27.06
N TYR A 319 -12.97 15.23 -26.60
CA TYR A 319 -13.12 16.67 -26.70
C TYR A 319 -12.88 17.20 -28.12
N TRP A 320 -11.90 16.66 -28.84
CA TRP A 320 -11.57 17.13 -30.18
C TRP A 320 -12.61 16.70 -31.21
N LEU A 321 -13.04 15.44 -31.20
CA LEU A 321 -13.99 14.92 -32.19
C LEU A 321 -15.43 15.22 -31.81
N LEU A 322 -15.86 14.87 -30.59
CA LEU A 322 -17.26 15.09 -30.18
C LEU A 322 -17.51 16.52 -29.75
N GLY A 323 -16.64 17.09 -28.90
CA GLY A 323 -16.77 18.46 -28.41
C GLY A 323 -16.44 19.52 -29.45
N GLY A 324 -15.37 19.31 -30.22
CA GLY A 324 -14.86 20.23 -31.24
C GLY A 324 -15.53 20.02 -32.58
N VAL A 325 -15.07 19.02 -33.36
CA VAL A 325 -15.49 18.84 -34.76
C VAL A 325 -17.00 18.64 -34.90
N ASN A 326 -17.58 17.71 -34.14
CA ASN A 326 -18.99 17.36 -34.25
C ASN A 326 -19.91 18.53 -33.87
N ILE A 327 -19.71 19.17 -32.70
CA ILE A 327 -20.53 20.33 -32.33
C ILE A 327 -20.28 21.50 -33.28
N ALA A 328 -19.02 21.81 -33.61
CA ALA A 328 -18.70 22.94 -34.49
C ALA A 328 -19.35 22.76 -35.87
N PHE A 329 -19.18 21.61 -36.51
CA PHE A 329 -19.79 21.31 -37.80
C PHE A 329 -21.30 21.57 -37.77
N TRP A 330 -22.04 20.90 -36.88
CA TRP A 330 -23.50 21.02 -36.85
C TRP A 330 -24.03 22.36 -36.32
N THR A 331 -23.24 23.11 -35.56
CA THR A 331 -23.63 24.44 -35.05
C THR A 331 -23.46 25.52 -36.11
N TYR A 332 -22.37 25.46 -36.88
CA TYR A 332 -22.01 26.49 -37.85
C TYR A 332 -22.51 26.17 -39.27
N LEU A 333 -23.15 25.03 -39.51
CA LEU A 333 -23.78 24.78 -40.81
C LEU A 333 -24.79 25.91 -41.18
N PRO A 334 -24.81 26.43 -42.41
CA PRO A 334 -25.78 27.45 -42.82
C PRO A 334 -27.25 27.02 -42.70
N SER A 335 -27.50 25.70 -42.72
CA SER A 335 -28.83 25.09 -42.55
C SER A 335 -29.14 24.66 -41.12
N ALA A 336 -28.19 24.86 -40.18
CA ALA A 336 -28.32 24.43 -38.80
C ALA A 336 -29.52 25.10 -38.11
N PRO A 337 -30.15 24.45 -37.11
CA PRO A 337 -31.15 25.09 -36.26
C PRO A 337 -30.64 26.41 -35.66
N THR A 338 -29.37 26.46 -35.25
CA THR A 338 -28.69 27.66 -34.74
C THR A 338 -28.64 28.82 -35.74
N ALA A 339 -28.65 28.56 -37.05
CA ALA A 339 -28.64 29.61 -38.06
C ALA A 339 -30.00 30.30 -38.19
N LYS A 340 -31.07 29.70 -37.66
CA LYS A 340 -32.44 30.22 -37.70
C LYS A 340 -32.74 31.08 -36.48
N ALA A 341 -33.69 32.00 -36.60
CA ALA A 341 -34.19 32.74 -35.46
C ALA A 341 -34.95 31.80 -34.50
N THR A 342 -34.58 31.84 -33.22
CA THR A 342 -35.27 31.15 -32.12
C THR A 342 -36.01 32.17 -31.24
N SER A 343 -37.03 31.71 -30.52
CA SER A 343 -37.72 32.52 -29.52
C SER A 343 -36.72 33.17 -28.54
N PRO A 344 -36.85 34.48 -28.26
CA PRO A 344 -36.00 35.19 -27.30
C PRO A 344 -35.93 34.51 -25.93
N ILE A 345 -37.00 33.83 -25.52
CA ILE A 345 -37.08 33.13 -24.23
C ILE A 345 -36.01 32.04 -24.13
N PHE A 346 -35.87 31.17 -25.15
CA PHE A 346 -34.86 30.11 -25.13
C PHE A 346 -33.44 30.66 -25.20
N LYS A 347 -33.23 31.76 -25.93
CA LYS A 347 -31.93 32.47 -25.98
C LYS A 347 -31.52 32.95 -24.59
N TYR A 348 -32.35 33.77 -23.94
CA TYR A 348 -31.99 34.37 -22.65
C TYR A 348 -32.00 33.35 -21.51
N ALA A 349 -32.94 32.40 -21.50
CA ALA A 349 -32.93 31.30 -20.54
C ALA A 349 -31.68 30.42 -20.70
N GLY A 350 -31.29 30.10 -21.93
CA GLY A 350 -30.07 29.34 -22.23
C GLY A 350 -28.81 30.04 -21.73
N ILE A 351 -28.68 31.34 -21.98
CA ILE A 351 -27.56 32.16 -21.48
C ILE A 351 -27.56 32.20 -19.95
N ALA A 352 -28.71 32.39 -19.30
CA ALA A 352 -28.81 32.41 -17.84
C ALA A 352 -28.41 31.06 -17.23
N MET A 353 -28.89 29.94 -17.79
CA MET A 353 -28.49 28.59 -17.38
C MET A 353 -26.99 28.37 -17.53
N PHE A 354 -26.40 28.84 -18.64
CA PHE A 354 -24.97 28.76 -18.87
C PHE A 354 -24.16 29.54 -17.84
N VAL A 355 -24.52 30.81 -17.58
CA VAL A 355 -23.80 31.64 -16.60
C VAL A 355 -23.90 31.02 -15.19
N VAL A 356 -25.09 30.60 -14.77
CA VAL A 356 -25.28 29.95 -13.46
C VAL A 356 -24.50 28.63 -13.38
N GLY A 357 -24.51 27.84 -14.45
CA GLY A 357 -23.74 26.61 -14.57
C GLY A 357 -22.22 26.84 -14.49
N GLU A 358 -21.69 27.81 -15.22
CA GLU A 358 -20.25 28.09 -15.21
C GLU A 358 -19.76 28.60 -13.87
N LEU A 359 -20.48 29.56 -13.27
CA LEU A 359 -20.14 30.13 -11.96
C LEU A 359 -20.28 29.10 -10.85
N GLY A 360 -21.35 28.29 -10.87
CA GLY A 360 -21.55 27.20 -9.91
C GLY A 360 -20.48 26.12 -10.03
N ASN A 361 -20.08 25.76 -11.26
CA ASN A 361 -18.99 24.82 -11.50
C ASN A 361 -17.64 25.38 -10.98
N PHE A 362 -17.34 26.64 -11.28
CA PHE A 362 -16.12 27.32 -10.81
C PHE A 362 -16.05 27.40 -9.29
N SER A 363 -17.13 27.85 -8.65
CA SER A 363 -17.24 27.91 -7.18
C SER A 363 -16.94 26.55 -6.54
N ASN A 364 -17.46 25.47 -7.10
CA ASN A 364 -17.20 24.13 -6.60
C ASN A 364 -15.76 23.67 -6.82
N HIS A 365 -15.11 24.06 -7.92
CA HIS A 365 -13.68 23.78 -8.12
C HIS A 365 -12.80 24.52 -7.13
N LEU A 366 -13.13 25.77 -6.77
CA LEU A 366 -12.45 26.50 -5.70
C LEU A 366 -12.62 25.79 -4.35
N THR A 367 -13.84 25.39 -3.99
CA THR A 367 -14.10 24.59 -2.77
C THR A 367 -13.28 23.29 -2.76
N LEU A 368 -13.24 22.56 -3.88
CA LEU A 368 -12.49 21.30 -3.98
C LEU A 368 -10.97 21.50 -3.93
N ARG A 369 -10.45 22.63 -4.43
CA ARG A 369 -9.04 23.02 -4.30
C ARG A 369 -8.67 23.23 -2.83
N ASP A 370 -9.50 23.93 -2.09
CA ASP A 370 -9.21 24.35 -0.71
C ASP A 370 -9.22 23.16 0.28
N LEU A 371 -9.87 22.05 -0.08
CA LEU A 371 -9.79 20.77 0.66
C LEU A 371 -8.42 20.11 0.58
N ARG A 372 -7.51 20.59 -0.26
CA ARG A 372 -6.15 20.06 -0.39
C ARG A 372 -5.15 21.16 -0.09
N ARG A 373 -5.16 21.72 1.13
CA ARG A 373 -4.26 22.82 1.51
C ARG A 373 -2.80 22.44 1.22
N PRO A 374 -1.95 23.38 0.75
CA PRO A 374 -0.54 23.07 0.50
C PRO A 374 0.10 22.62 1.81
N GLY A 375 0.71 21.43 1.83
CA GLY A 375 1.37 20.89 3.02
C GLY A 375 0.50 20.07 3.98
N SER A 376 -0.83 19.93 3.76
CA SER A 376 -1.67 19.01 4.54
C SER A 376 -2.21 17.86 3.69
N THR A 377 -2.46 16.72 4.34
CA THR A 377 -3.00 15.51 3.69
C THR A 377 -4.36 15.09 4.17
N GLU A 378 -4.99 15.94 4.98
CA GLU A 378 -6.39 15.81 5.34
C GLU A 378 -7.26 15.94 4.10
N ARG A 379 -7.93 14.85 3.73
CA ARG A 379 -9.02 14.90 2.76
C ARG A 379 -10.28 15.27 3.53
N GLY A 380 -10.70 16.53 3.45
CA GLY A 380 -11.95 16.97 4.08
C GLY A 380 -13.19 16.56 3.28
N ILE A 381 -14.35 16.48 3.95
CA ILE A 381 -15.65 16.36 3.30
C ILE A 381 -16.03 17.72 2.68
N PRO A 382 -16.31 17.79 1.36
CA PRO A 382 -16.67 19.04 0.72
C PRO A 382 -17.99 19.59 1.25
N LYS A 383 -18.00 20.88 1.61
CA LYS A 383 -19.17 21.66 2.00
C LYS A 383 -19.23 22.94 1.17
N GLY A 384 -20.41 23.36 0.77
CA GLY A 384 -20.60 24.53 -0.10
C GLY A 384 -21.81 24.38 -1.02
N LEU A 385 -21.86 25.21 -2.06
CA LEU A 385 -22.98 25.31 -2.99
C LEU A 385 -23.30 23.96 -3.65
N GLY A 386 -24.51 23.43 -3.43
CA GLY A 386 -24.98 22.17 -4.03
C GLY A 386 -24.44 20.90 -3.37
N PHE A 387 -23.45 20.97 -2.47
CA PHE A 387 -22.95 19.80 -1.73
C PHE A 387 -23.94 19.27 -0.70
N SER A 388 -25.02 19.99 -0.37
CA SER A 388 -26.13 19.43 0.42
C SER A 388 -27.09 18.58 -0.43
N LEU A 389 -27.13 18.80 -1.75
CA LEU A 389 -28.09 18.17 -2.67
C LEU A 389 -27.51 16.93 -3.34
N VAL A 390 -26.28 17.03 -3.87
CA VAL A 390 -25.64 15.99 -4.68
C VAL A 390 -24.19 15.76 -4.25
N THR A 391 -23.63 14.60 -4.61
CA THR A 391 -22.22 14.27 -4.32
C THR A 391 -21.25 15.15 -5.10
N CYS A 392 -21.50 15.38 -6.39
CA CYS A 392 -20.62 16.13 -7.29
C CYS A 392 -21.37 17.33 -7.91
N PRO A 393 -21.57 18.42 -7.14
CA PRO A 393 -22.27 19.61 -7.64
C PRO A 393 -21.52 20.29 -8.79
N ASN A 394 -20.18 20.18 -8.88
CA ASN A 394 -19.44 20.66 -10.05
C ASN A 394 -19.96 20.02 -11.35
N TYR A 395 -20.25 18.71 -11.36
CA TYR A 395 -20.83 18.04 -12.52
C TYR A 395 -22.30 18.41 -12.76
N MET A 396 -23.06 18.66 -11.70
CA MET A 396 -24.44 19.17 -11.81
C MET A 396 -24.48 20.51 -12.55
N PHE A 397 -23.63 21.45 -12.13
CA PHE A 397 -23.54 22.77 -12.74
C PHE A 397 -22.94 22.72 -14.14
N GLU A 398 -22.03 21.79 -14.41
CA GLU A 398 -21.53 21.54 -15.77
C GLU A 398 -22.64 21.03 -16.70
N ALA A 399 -23.47 20.09 -16.24
CA ALA A 399 -24.65 19.63 -16.97
C ALA A 399 -25.62 20.79 -17.25
N LEU A 400 -25.85 21.67 -16.28
CA LEU A 400 -26.69 22.86 -16.45
C LEU A 400 -26.10 23.82 -17.50
N ALA A 401 -24.77 24.01 -17.53
CA ALA A 401 -24.12 24.85 -18.53
C ALA A 401 -24.31 24.30 -19.95
N TRP A 402 -24.16 22.99 -20.14
CA TRP A 402 -24.38 22.33 -21.43
C TRP A 402 -25.85 22.32 -21.86
N LEU A 403 -26.80 22.24 -20.91
CA LEU A 403 -28.23 22.46 -21.21
C LEU A 403 -28.50 23.91 -21.65
N GLY A 404 -27.76 24.88 -21.10
CA GLY A 404 -27.73 26.26 -21.57
C GLY A 404 -27.32 26.39 -23.03
N ILE A 405 -26.18 25.79 -23.39
CA ILE A 405 -25.67 25.78 -24.77
C ILE A 405 -26.67 25.09 -25.72
N LEU A 406 -27.22 23.93 -25.32
CA LEU A 406 -28.22 23.21 -26.10
C LEU A 406 -29.49 24.05 -26.33
N SER A 407 -29.91 24.83 -25.34
CA SER A 407 -31.08 25.70 -25.45
C SER A 407 -30.87 26.85 -26.44
N VAL A 408 -29.63 27.33 -26.59
CA VAL A 408 -29.28 28.38 -27.55
C VAL A 408 -29.12 27.84 -28.97
N ASN A 409 -28.39 26.73 -29.14
CA ASN A 409 -28.07 26.22 -30.47
C ASN A 409 -29.09 25.22 -31.03
N TRP A 410 -29.91 24.62 -30.17
CA TRP A 410 -30.89 23.61 -30.53
C TRP A 410 -30.34 22.50 -31.43
N SER A 411 -29.09 22.09 -31.18
CA SER A 411 -28.35 21.13 -32.00
C SER A 411 -28.43 19.72 -31.42
N LEU A 412 -28.86 18.76 -32.23
CA LEU A 412 -28.83 17.33 -31.86
C LEU A 412 -27.40 16.87 -31.51
N SER A 413 -26.40 17.42 -32.20
CA SER A 413 -24.99 17.13 -31.91
C SER A 413 -24.60 17.52 -30.49
N THR A 414 -25.03 18.70 -30.03
CA THR A 414 -24.81 19.16 -28.65
C THR A 414 -25.59 18.32 -27.65
N ALA A 415 -26.81 17.89 -27.97
CA ALA A 415 -27.57 16.99 -27.11
C ALA A 415 -26.85 15.64 -26.92
N ILE A 416 -26.36 15.05 -28.01
CA ILE A 416 -25.59 13.78 -27.97
C ILE A 416 -24.33 13.95 -27.12
N PHE A 417 -23.57 15.03 -27.34
CA PHE A 417 -22.38 15.32 -26.54
C PHE A 417 -22.72 15.50 -25.05
N ALA A 418 -23.75 16.29 -24.73
CA ALA A 418 -24.17 16.53 -23.36
C ALA A 418 -24.59 15.22 -22.66
N VAL A 419 -25.36 14.36 -23.33
CA VAL A 419 -25.75 13.05 -22.79
C VAL A 419 -24.53 12.17 -22.55
N ALA A 420 -23.60 12.09 -23.50
CA ALA A 420 -22.38 11.30 -23.35
C ALA A 420 -21.50 11.81 -22.20
N ALA A 421 -21.29 13.13 -22.11
CA ALA A 421 -20.49 13.77 -21.07
C ALA A 421 -21.14 13.58 -19.68
N VAL A 422 -22.44 13.85 -19.56
CA VAL A 422 -23.19 13.69 -18.30
C VAL A 422 -23.24 12.23 -17.87
N GLY A 423 -23.42 11.28 -18.79
CA GLY A 423 -23.38 9.85 -18.51
C GLY A 423 -22.03 9.41 -17.94
N GLN A 424 -20.92 9.87 -18.51
CA GLN A 424 -19.59 9.57 -18.00
C GLN A 424 -19.34 10.21 -16.62
N MET A 425 -19.73 11.48 -16.43
CA MET A 425 -19.63 12.17 -15.14
C MET A 425 -20.48 11.48 -14.06
N ALA A 426 -21.65 10.95 -14.40
CA ALA A 426 -22.52 10.19 -13.51
C ALA A 426 -21.83 8.91 -12.99
N VAL A 427 -21.15 8.17 -13.86
CA VAL A 427 -20.35 6.99 -13.47
C VAL A 427 -19.23 7.38 -12.51
N TRP A 428 -18.53 8.49 -12.78
CA TRP A 428 -17.48 9.00 -11.90
C TRP A 428 -18.03 9.48 -10.56
N ALA A 429 -19.17 10.16 -10.55
CA ALA A 429 -19.82 10.65 -9.34
C ALA A 429 -20.23 9.50 -8.42
N ARG A 430 -20.79 8.41 -8.97
CA ARG A 430 -21.10 7.19 -8.22
C ARG A 430 -19.86 6.57 -7.58
N LYS A 431 -18.77 6.46 -8.34
CA LYS A 431 -17.49 5.95 -7.80
C LYS A 431 -16.94 6.85 -6.68
N LYS A 432 -17.14 8.16 -6.79
CA LYS A 432 -16.73 9.14 -5.77
C LYS A 432 -17.58 9.02 -4.50
N GLU A 433 -18.89 8.89 -4.63
CA GLU A 433 -19.81 8.65 -3.51
C GLU A 433 -19.43 7.39 -2.73
N MET A 434 -19.19 6.27 -3.42
CA MET A 434 -18.79 5.02 -2.76
C MET A 434 -17.45 5.16 -2.02
N ARG A 435 -16.53 5.96 -2.56
CA ARG A 435 -15.25 6.24 -1.90
C ARG A 435 -15.43 7.08 -0.65
N TYR A 436 -16.22 8.15 -0.71
CA TYR A 436 -16.51 8.99 0.46
C TYR A 436 -17.15 8.21 1.60
N ARG A 437 -18.10 7.31 1.29
CA ARG A 437 -18.69 6.43 2.32
C ARG A 437 -17.65 5.52 2.98
N LYS A 438 -16.72 4.96 2.19
CA LYS A 438 -15.66 4.09 2.71
C LYS A 438 -14.61 4.86 3.51
N GLU A 439 -14.28 6.07 3.06
CA GLU A 439 -13.20 6.89 3.61
C GLU A 439 -13.62 7.61 4.90
N PHE A 440 -14.86 8.10 4.97
CA PHE A 440 -15.34 8.94 6.08
C PHE A 440 -16.36 8.27 7.01
N GLY A 441 -16.81 7.05 6.70
CA GLY A 441 -17.71 6.29 7.55
C GLY A 441 -18.93 7.10 8.02
N ALA A 442 -19.09 7.22 9.34
CA ALA A 442 -20.21 7.90 9.98
C ALA A 442 -20.21 9.43 9.81
N GLU A 443 -19.05 10.06 9.55
CA GLU A 443 -18.95 11.51 9.39
C GLU A 443 -19.55 11.99 8.06
N TYR A 444 -19.67 11.10 7.07
CA TYR A 444 -20.22 11.43 5.76
C TYR A 444 -21.71 11.10 5.66
N LYS A 445 -22.52 12.16 5.50
CA LYS A 445 -23.94 12.01 5.20
C LYS A 445 -24.12 11.42 3.79
N ARG A 446 -24.57 10.17 3.75
CA ARG A 446 -24.93 9.46 2.52
C ARG A 446 -25.90 10.27 1.67
N LYS A 447 -25.61 10.41 0.37
CA LYS A 447 -26.48 11.11 -0.58
C LYS A 447 -27.21 10.13 -1.48
N ARG A 448 -28.47 10.47 -1.79
CA ARG A 448 -29.32 9.72 -2.72
C ARG A 448 -29.01 10.07 -4.17
N PHE A 449 -28.63 11.33 -4.42
CA PHE A 449 -28.34 11.86 -5.76
C PHE A 449 -26.84 12.18 -5.90
N PHE A 450 -26.25 11.84 -7.03
CA PHE A 450 -24.82 12.01 -7.30
C PHE A 450 -24.53 13.23 -8.15
N ILE A 451 -25.39 13.54 -9.12
CA ILE A 451 -25.25 14.70 -10.02
C ILE A 451 -26.56 15.45 -10.28
N LEU A 452 -27.71 14.77 -10.38
CA LEU A 452 -29.00 15.39 -10.75
C LEU A 452 -29.99 15.21 -9.60
N PRO A 453 -30.35 16.29 -8.88
CA PRO A 453 -31.31 16.21 -7.79
C PRO A 453 -32.64 15.63 -8.27
N GLY A 454 -33.17 14.63 -7.56
CA GLY A 454 -34.43 13.98 -7.91
C GLY A 454 -34.33 12.86 -8.96
N ILE A 455 -33.21 12.75 -9.68
CA ILE A 455 -33.03 11.78 -10.78
C ILE A 455 -31.89 10.80 -10.48
N TYR A 456 -30.67 11.30 -10.28
CA TYR A 456 -29.47 10.46 -10.22
C TYR A 456 -28.37 10.97 -9.29
#